data_AF-A0A077NCM5-F1
#
_entry.id   AF-A0A077NCM5-F1
#
_cell.length_a   1.000
_cell.length_b   1.000
_cell.length_c   1.000
_cell.angle_alpha   90.00
_cell.angle_beta   90.00
_cell.angle_gamma   90.00
#
_symmetry.space_group_name_H-M   'P 1'
#
loop_
_entity.id
_entity.type
_entity.pdbx_description
1 polymer ?
#
loop_
_entity_poly.entity_id
_entity_poly.type
_entity_poly.pdbx_seq_one_letter_code
_entity_poly.pdbx_strand_id
1 'polypeptide(L)' 'MSTLIKSNENLHDDFIALSDEDEILCRITELEKNLVDDLARKPKHQKLKNQEFWRKEIEKLYGMLEGS' A
#
# COMPACT_ATOMS: atom_id res chain seq x y z
N MET A 1 6.49 28.39 3.19
CA MET A 1 7.80 27.70 3.20
C MET A 1 7.80 26.77 4.41
N SER A 2 7.11 25.62 4.29
CA SER A 2 7.06 24.61 5.36
C SER A 2 7.97 23.46 5.00
N THR A 3 8.77 23.13 5.98
CA THR A 3 10.04 22.43 5.94
C THR A 3 9.86 20.94 5.62
N LEU A 4 10.62 20.48 4.61
CA LEU A 4 11.30 19.19 4.53
C LEU A 4 10.64 18.04 5.32
N ILE A 5 9.66 17.36 4.71
CA ILE A 5 9.36 15.98 5.11
C ILE A 5 10.59 15.16 4.70
N LYS A 6 11.34 14.74 5.73
CA LYS A 6 12.47 13.82 5.67
C LYS A 6 12.24 12.76 4.60
N SER A 7 13.14 12.73 3.63
CA SER A 7 13.50 11.54 2.88
C SER A 7 13.68 10.40 3.89
N ASN A 8 12.69 9.52 4.00
CA ASN A 8 12.89 8.25 4.68
C ASN A 8 13.70 7.38 3.72
N GLU A 9 15.01 7.54 3.80
CA GLU A 9 16.00 6.70 3.14
C GLU A 9 16.01 5.32 3.79
N ASN A 10 14.93 4.56 3.59
CA ASN A 10 14.99 3.11 3.67
C ASN A 10 14.55 2.56 2.32
N LEU A 11 15.51 2.51 1.40
CA LEU A 11 15.57 1.42 0.44
C LEU A 11 15.63 0.14 1.28
N HIS A 12 14.50 -0.35 1.77
CA HIS A 12 14.40 -1.76 2.14
C HIS A 12 14.12 -2.46 0.82
N ASP A 13 15.20 -2.90 0.19
CA ASP A 13 15.24 -3.86 -0.91
C ASP A 13 14.80 -5.23 -0.34
N ASP A 14 13.63 -5.26 0.29
CA ASP A 14 13.24 -6.29 1.23
C ASP A 14 11.85 -6.76 0.86
N PHE A 15 11.87 -7.46 -0.25
CA PHE A 15 10.95 -8.55 -0.54
C PHE A 15 11.08 -9.72 0.48
N ILE A 16 11.85 -9.56 1.56
CA ILE A 16 12.22 -10.58 2.52
C ILE A 16 11.43 -10.37 3.81
N ALA A 17 10.27 -11.03 3.88
CA ALA A 17 9.53 -11.32 5.10
C ALA A 17 9.03 -10.11 5.91
N LEU A 18 7.93 -9.50 5.44
CA LEU A 18 6.97 -8.68 6.20
C LEU A 18 6.48 -9.43 7.46
N SER A 19 7.35 -9.54 8.46
CA SER A 19 7.10 -10.21 9.75
C SER A 19 6.65 -9.19 10.80
N ASP A 20 6.95 -7.91 10.56
CA ASP A 20 6.60 -6.81 11.44
C ASP A 20 5.28 -6.18 11.01
N GLU A 21 4.34 -6.07 11.95
CA GLU A 21 3.01 -5.49 11.76
C GLU A 21 3.08 -4.08 11.15
N ASP A 22 4.08 -3.29 11.55
CA ASP A 22 4.32 -1.94 11.03
C ASP A 22 4.60 -1.92 9.52
N GLU A 23 5.29 -2.93 8.99
CA GLU A 23 5.56 -3.00 7.55
C GLU A 23 4.31 -3.44 6.78
N ILE A 24 3.53 -4.37 7.34
CA ILE A 24 2.24 -4.78 6.79
C ILE A 24 1.30 -3.58 6.71
N LEU A 25 1.23 -2.78 7.78
CA LEU A 25 0.43 -1.55 7.83
C LEU A 25 0.91 -0.49 6.84
N CYS A 26 2.23 -0.30 6.71
CA CYS A 26 2.79 0.59 5.69
C CYS A 26 2.39 0.13 4.28
N ARG A 27 2.47 -1.18 4.00
CA ARG A 27 2.12 -1.73 2.70
C ARG A 27 0.63 -1.61 2.39
N ILE A 28 -0.24 -1.84 3.36
CA ILE A 28 -1.68 -1.60 3.23
C ILE A 28 -1.93 -0.13 2.86
N THR A 29 -1.32 0.80 3.59
CA THR A 29 -1.48 2.24 3.36
C THR A 29 -1.07 2.65 1.94
N GLU A 30 0.03 2.11 1.41
CA GLU A 30 0.46 2.34 0.03
C GLU A 30 -0.56 1.82 -0.99
N LEU A 31 -1.09 0.61 -0.78
CA LEU A 31 -2.08 -0.01 -1.66
C LEU A 31 -3.41 0.76 -1.66
N GLU A 32 -3.86 1.21 -0.49
CA GLU A 32 -5.04 2.05 -0.35
C GLU A 32 -4.88 3.38 -1.06
N LYS A 33 -3.73 4.04 -0.88
CA LYS A 33 -3.42 5.28 -1.58
C LYS A 33 -3.44 5.09 -3.10
N ASN A 34 -2.81 4.03 -3.60
CA ASN A 34 -2.82 3.71 -5.03
C ASN A 34 -4.25 3.46 -5.54
N LEU A 35 -5.08 2.77 -4.76
CA LEU A 35 -6.49 2.51 -5.09
C LEU A 35 -7.29 3.81 -5.14
N VAL A 36 -7.15 4.69 -4.14
CA VAL A 36 -7.82 5.99 -4.08
C VAL A 36 -7.37 6.90 -5.21
N ASP A 37 -6.06 6.99 -5.46
CA ASP A 37 -5.49 7.79 -6.54
C ASP A 37 -5.99 7.30 -7.91
N ASP A 38 -6.15 5.98 -8.11
CA ASP A 38 -6.69 5.44 -9.34
C ASP A 38 -8.21 5.67 -9.46
N LEU A 39 -8.98 5.50 -8.38
CA LEU A 39 -10.42 5.79 -8.35
C LEU A 39 -10.73 7.27 -8.57
N ALA A 40 -9.85 8.17 -8.11
CA ALA A 40 -9.95 9.61 -8.34
C ALA A 40 -9.68 10.01 -9.81
N ARG A 41 -9.07 9.12 -10.62
CA ARG A 41 -8.92 9.34 -12.07
C ARG A 41 -10.23 9.10 -12.80
N LYS A 42 -10.31 9.66 -14.01
CA LYS A 42 -11.47 9.41 -14.90
C LYS A 42 -11.64 7.90 -15.12
N PRO A 43 -12.88 7.37 -15.14
CA PRO A 43 -13.17 5.93 -15.26
C PRO A 43 -12.48 5.22 -16.44
N LYS A 44 -12.21 5.93 -17.54
CA LYS A 44 -11.50 5.39 -18.71
C LYS A 44 -10.00 5.11 -18.46
N HIS A 45 -9.41 5.76 -17.46
CA HIS A 45 -8.01 5.57 -17.05
C HIS A 45 -7.86 4.72 -15.79
N GLN A 46 -8.99 4.30 -15.20
CA GLN A 46 -8.99 3.40 -14.06
C GLN A 46 -8.50 2.03 -14.49
N LYS A 47 -7.54 1.49 -13.73
CA LYS A 47 -6.99 0.17 -13.94
C LYS A 47 -7.76 -0.83 -13.09
N LEU A 48 -8.97 -1.18 -13.50
CA LEU A 48 -9.85 -2.13 -12.81
C LEU A 48 -9.12 -3.40 -12.33
N LYS A 49 -8.27 -3.99 -13.19
CA LYS A 49 -7.45 -5.16 -12.83
C LYS A 49 -6.48 -4.89 -11.67
N ASN A 50 -5.86 -3.70 -11.65
CA ASN A 50 -4.97 -3.30 -10.56
C ASN A 50 -5.76 -3.01 -9.29
N GLN A 51 -6.96 -2.42 -9.40
CA GLN A 51 -7.84 -2.17 -8.26
C GLN A 51 -8.27 -3.47 -7.57
N GLU A 52 -8.64 -4.48 -8.35
CA GLU A 52 -8.95 -5.82 -7.81
C GLU A 52 -7.73 -6.45 -7.14
N PHE A 53 -6.54 -6.32 -7.74
CA PHE A 53 -5.30 -6.80 -7.17
C PHE A 53 -4.99 -6.11 -5.83
N TRP A 54 -5.04 -4.76 -5.78
CA TRP A 54 -4.80 -4.00 -4.56
C TRP A 54 -5.81 -4.36 -3.47
N ARG A 55 -7.10 -4.51 -3.81
CA ARG A 55 -8.13 -4.93 -2.85
C ARG A 55 -7.83 -6.31 -2.25
N LYS A 56 -7.48 -7.29 -3.09
CA LYS A 56 -7.13 -8.64 -2.62
C LYS A 56 -5.87 -8.65 -1.76
N GLU A 57 -4.85 -7.87 -2.13
CA GLU A 57 -3.62 -7.80 -1.35
C GLU A 57 -3.87 -7.10 0.00
N ILE A 58 -4.66 -6.03 0.04
CA ILE A 58 -5.08 -5.36 1.28
C ILE A 58 -5.82 -6.35 2.20
N GLU A 59 -6.80 -7.10 1.68
CA GLU A 59 -7.54 -8.10 2.44
C GLU A 59 -6.63 -9.19 3.02
N LYS A 60 -5.69 -9.67 2.22
CA LYS A 60 -4.69 -10.66 2.64
C LYS A 60 -3.78 -10.11 3.75
N LEU A 61 -3.31 -8.87 3.62
CA LEU A 61 -2.47 -8.21 4.61
C LEU A 61 -3.23 -7.96 5.92
N TYR A 62 -4.50 -7.56 5.87
CA TYR A 62 -5.35 -7.48 7.05
C TYR A 62 -5.58 -8.85 7.71
N GLY A 63 -5.78 -9.91 6.91
CA GLY A 63 -5.88 -11.27 7.43
C GLY A 63 -4.60 -11.77 8.12
N MET A 64 -3.43 -11.25 7.74
CA MET A 64 -2.17 -11.53 8.44
C MET A 64 -2.10 -10.81 9.80
N LEU A 65 -2.64 -9.60 9.91
CA LEU A 65 -2.70 -8.84 11.17
C LEU A 65 -3.71 -9.41 12.17
N GLU A 66 -4.90 -9.78 11.70
CA GLU A 66 -5.98 -10.34 12.54
C GLU A 66 -5.67 -11.77 13.04
N GLY A 67 -4.68 -12.44 12.42
CA GLY A 67 -4.29 -13.82 12.74
C GLY A 67 -3.13 -13.97 13.73
N SER A 68 -2.63 -12.88 14.30
CA SER A 68 -1.51 -12.82 15.26
C SER A 68 -1.99 -12.88 16.71
#